data_AF-A0A7Y4ZX99-F1
#
_entry.id   AF-A0A7Y4ZX99-F1
#
_cell.length_a   1.000
_cell.length_b   1.000
_cell.length_c   1.000
_cell.angle_alpha   90.00
_cell.angle_beta   90.00
_cell.angle_gamma   90.00
#
_symmetry.space_group_name_H-M   'P 1'
#
loop_
_entity.id
_entity.type
_entity.pdbx_description
1 polymer ?
#
loop_
_entity_poly.entity_id
_entity_poly.type
_entity_poly.pdbx_seq_one_letter_code
_entity_poly.pdbx_strand_id
1 'polypeptide(L)'
;MLSLRSLIITGLILLVTVLLSACMTGAYVATELENADRKKAYTQHIAIFKQHIKALQDKGDPLGDYFYALGNSDGWIKDVKDPKEITALFEKAAAKGSMDANILLALQEASSDPKPGRLDYLKSPRGNIAAWESGLAKLLPLLQEQCYARRLTTGDLFDPRPQEGYYSIAGEIWPTFRDGHHTQSNQGEWVLKVPKNPERQKIWEDIDNNCKFPPDVWLDTLYRD
;
A
#
# COMPACT_ATOMS: atom_id res chain seq x y z
N MET A 1 30.87 61.87 -13.03
CA MET A 1 31.02 61.67 -11.57
C MET A 1 29.82 60.87 -11.07
N LEU A 2 29.96 59.56 -10.88
CA LEU A 2 28.94 58.80 -10.14
C LEU A 2 29.04 59.21 -8.67
N SER A 3 27.92 59.67 -8.11
CA SER A 3 27.79 60.02 -6.69
C SER A 3 28.11 58.80 -5.81
N LEU A 4 28.84 59.02 -4.70
CA LEU A 4 29.18 58.02 -3.69
C LEU A 4 27.95 57.20 -3.21
N ARG A 5 26.75 57.81 -3.27
CA ARG A 5 25.48 57.14 -2.94
C ARG A 5 25.08 56.06 -3.96
N SER A 6 25.45 56.23 -5.23
CA SER A 6 25.11 55.30 -6.31
C SER A 6 25.93 54.00 -6.23
N LEU A 7 27.19 54.09 -5.81
CA LEU A 7 28.09 52.94 -5.57
C LEU A 7 27.67 52.10 -4.35
N ILE A 8 27.17 52.73 -3.29
CA ILE A 8 26.71 52.03 -2.09
C ILE A 8 25.42 51.22 -2.38
N ILE A 9 24.50 51.79 -3.17
CA ILE A 9 23.25 51.11 -3.55
C ILE A 9 23.53 49.93 -4.49
N THR A 10 24.44 50.08 -5.46
CA THR A 10 24.80 48.95 -6.36
C THR A 10 25.55 47.84 -5.62
N GLY A 11 26.43 48.19 -4.66
CA GLY A 11 27.12 47.20 -3.82
C GLY A 11 26.17 46.41 -2.91
N LEU A 12 25.17 47.06 -2.32
CA LEU A 12 24.15 46.40 -1.48
C LEU A 12 23.23 45.48 -2.30
N ILE A 13 22.85 45.87 -3.52
CA ILE A 13 22.02 45.03 -4.40
C ILE A 13 22.78 43.77 -4.83
N LEU A 14 24.06 43.89 -5.18
CA LEU A 14 24.91 42.74 -5.51
C LEU A 14 25.09 41.78 -4.32
N LEU A 15 25.31 42.30 -3.11
CA LEU A 15 25.45 41.47 -1.90
C LEU A 15 24.15 40.70 -1.59
N VAL A 16 22.99 41.34 -1.75
CA VAL A 16 21.67 40.72 -1.51
C VAL A 16 21.36 39.66 -2.57
N THR A 17 21.73 39.87 -3.84
CA THR A 17 21.54 38.84 -4.88
C THR A 17 22.43 37.61 -4.69
N VAL A 18 23.67 37.78 -4.23
CA VAL A 18 24.57 36.66 -3.93
C VAL A 18 24.07 35.86 -2.72
N LEU A 19 23.63 36.55 -1.66
CA LEU A 19 23.07 35.90 -0.45
C LEU A 19 21.77 35.12 -0.74
N LEU A 20 20.89 35.64 -1.61
CA LEU A 20 19.66 34.94 -2.00
C LEU A 20 19.93 33.73 -2.91
N SER A 21 20.88 33.83 -3.84
CA SER A 21 21.26 32.70 -4.69
C SER A 21 21.92 31.56 -3.90
N ALA A 22 22.76 31.87 -2.90
CA ALA A 22 23.45 30.89 -2.07
C ALA A 22 22.50 30.08 -1.19
N CYS A 23 21.46 30.73 -0.62
CA CYS A 23 20.43 30.06 0.17
C CYS A 23 19.57 29.11 -0.68
N MET A 24 19.23 29.49 -1.91
CA MET A 24 18.46 28.62 -2.82
C MET A 24 19.28 27.40 -3.29
N THR A 25 20.58 27.56 -3.54
CA THR A 25 21.47 26.41 -3.83
C THR A 25 21.67 25.49 -2.64
N GLY A 26 21.78 26.02 -1.41
CA GLY A 26 21.94 25.20 -0.20
C GLY A 26 20.70 24.36 0.11
N ALA A 27 19.51 24.95 0.02
CA ALA A 27 18.24 24.23 0.19
C ALA A 27 18.04 23.16 -0.90
N TYR A 28 18.32 23.50 -2.17
CA TYR A 28 18.25 22.55 -3.27
C TYR A 28 19.20 21.36 -3.09
N VAL A 29 20.46 21.60 -2.73
CA VAL A 29 21.44 20.54 -2.47
C VAL A 29 21.03 19.68 -1.27
N ALA A 30 20.49 20.28 -0.20
CA ALA A 30 19.98 19.53 0.94
C ALA A 30 18.79 18.62 0.55
N THR A 31 17.86 19.11 -0.27
CA THR A 31 16.75 18.31 -0.79
C THR A 31 17.22 17.17 -1.71
N GLU A 32 18.21 17.40 -2.57
CA GLU A 32 18.79 16.36 -3.42
C GLU A 32 19.52 15.29 -2.61
N LEU A 33 20.26 15.68 -1.57
CA LEU A 33 20.90 14.74 -0.63
C LEU A 33 19.85 13.90 0.12
N GLU A 34 18.81 14.56 0.65
CA GLU A 34 17.70 13.87 1.33
C GLU A 34 16.97 12.90 0.38
N ASN A 35 16.76 13.29 -0.88
CA ASN A 35 16.20 12.42 -1.91
C ASN A 35 17.11 11.21 -2.20
N ALA A 36 18.42 11.44 -2.29
CA ALA A 36 19.40 10.39 -2.54
C ALA A 36 19.45 9.38 -1.38
N ASP A 37 19.45 9.86 -0.13
CA ASP A 37 19.46 9.03 1.06
C ASP A 37 18.16 8.21 1.19
N ARG A 38 17.00 8.83 0.94
CA ARG A 38 15.71 8.12 0.87
C ARG A 38 15.72 7.02 -0.18
N LYS A 39 16.23 7.32 -1.38
CA LYS A 39 16.31 6.34 -2.47
C LYS A 39 17.25 5.17 -2.11
N LYS A 40 18.35 5.46 -1.44
CA LYS A 40 19.29 4.45 -0.95
C LYS A 40 18.64 3.54 0.09
N ALA A 41 18.00 4.10 1.10
CA ALA A 41 17.28 3.34 2.13
C ALA A 41 16.18 2.46 1.51
N TYR A 42 15.37 3.02 0.61
CA TYR A 42 14.36 2.26 -0.12
C TYR A 42 14.96 1.07 -0.88
N THR A 43 16.06 1.28 -1.59
CA THR A 43 16.74 0.20 -2.34
C THR A 43 17.25 -0.90 -1.40
N GLN A 44 17.76 -0.54 -0.23
CA GLN A 44 18.18 -1.49 0.80
C GLN A 44 16.99 -2.29 1.35
N HIS A 45 15.86 -1.65 1.62
CA HIS A 45 14.65 -2.34 2.08
C HIS A 45 14.13 -3.33 1.03
N ILE A 46 14.11 -2.94 -0.26
CA ILE A 46 13.72 -3.87 -1.33
C ILE A 46 14.66 -5.08 -1.41
N ALA A 47 15.97 -4.90 -1.17
CA ALA A 47 16.90 -6.02 -1.12
C ALA A 47 16.59 -6.98 0.05
N ILE A 48 16.29 -6.44 1.23
CA ILE A 48 15.86 -7.22 2.41
C ILE A 48 14.57 -7.98 2.13
N PHE A 49 13.57 -7.34 1.51
CA PHE A 49 12.32 -8.00 1.12
C PHE A 49 12.55 -9.17 0.15
N LYS A 50 13.41 -8.99 -0.86
CA LYS A 50 13.75 -10.06 -1.80
C LYS A 50 14.48 -11.21 -1.12
N GLN A 51 15.39 -10.92 -0.19
CA GLN A 51 16.05 -11.95 0.62
C GLN A 51 15.03 -12.73 1.46
N HIS A 52 14.08 -12.03 2.08
CA HIS A 52 13.03 -12.64 2.89
C HIS A 52 12.11 -13.55 2.06
N ILE A 53 11.62 -13.06 0.92
CA ILE A 53 10.85 -13.85 -0.05
C ILE A 53 11.59 -15.13 -0.42
N LYS A 54 12.87 -15.02 -0.78
CA LYS A 54 13.67 -16.18 -1.18
C LYS A 54 13.83 -17.18 -0.03
N ALA A 55 14.11 -16.71 1.18
CA ALA A 55 14.26 -17.56 2.35
C ALA A 55 12.98 -18.36 2.67
N LEU A 56 11.80 -17.75 2.48
CA LEU A 56 10.51 -18.45 2.61
C LEU A 56 10.30 -19.48 1.49
N GLN A 57 10.56 -19.11 0.24
CA GLN A 57 10.45 -20.01 -0.90
C GLN A 57 11.37 -21.23 -0.78
N ASP A 58 12.61 -21.02 -0.36
CA ASP A 58 13.60 -22.09 -0.16
C ASP A 58 13.17 -23.07 0.95
N LYS A 59 12.33 -22.63 1.91
CA LYS A 59 11.70 -23.47 2.94
C LYS A 59 10.38 -24.13 2.49
N GLY A 60 9.89 -23.81 1.31
CA GLY A 60 8.58 -24.25 0.82
C GLY A 60 7.40 -23.55 1.51
N ASP A 61 7.62 -22.43 2.19
CA ASP A 61 6.56 -21.66 2.81
C ASP A 61 5.76 -20.91 1.73
N PRO A 62 4.41 -21.09 1.65
CA PRO A 62 3.59 -20.42 0.65
C PRO A 62 3.61 -18.89 0.75
N LEU A 63 4.04 -18.32 1.88
CA LEU A 63 4.21 -16.87 2.01
C LEU A 63 5.27 -16.28 1.10
N GLY A 64 6.31 -17.06 0.77
CA GLY A 64 7.32 -16.60 -0.18
C GLY A 64 6.72 -16.29 -1.55
N ASP A 65 5.87 -17.18 -2.06
CA ASP A 65 5.17 -16.98 -3.33
C ASP A 65 4.12 -15.86 -3.24
N TYR A 66 3.43 -15.75 -2.11
CA TYR A 66 2.50 -14.66 -1.84
C TYR A 66 3.18 -13.29 -1.86
N PHE A 67 4.27 -13.09 -1.12
CA PHE A 67 4.98 -11.82 -1.07
C PHE A 67 5.62 -11.47 -2.42
N TYR A 68 6.07 -12.46 -3.18
CA TYR A 68 6.49 -12.25 -4.56
C TYR A 68 5.35 -11.75 -5.45
N ALA A 69 4.15 -12.35 -5.35
CA ALA A 69 2.97 -11.90 -6.08
C ALA A 69 2.57 -10.48 -5.69
N LEU A 70 2.54 -10.18 -4.38
CA LEU A 70 2.21 -8.87 -3.84
C LEU A 70 3.22 -7.80 -4.28
N GLY A 71 4.51 -8.13 -4.28
CA GLY A 71 5.54 -7.20 -4.74
C GLY A 71 5.42 -6.83 -6.22
N ASN A 72 4.99 -7.77 -7.07
CA ASN A 72 4.66 -7.48 -8.48
C ASN A 72 3.36 -6.66 -8.60
N SER A 73 2.37 -6.91 -7.73
CA SER A 73 1.16 -6.09 -7.69
C SER A 73 1.43 -4.64 -7.28
N ASP A 74 2.25 -4.45 -6.25
CA ASP A 74 2.64 -3.13 -5.75
C ASP A 74 3.62 -2.41 -6.69
N GLY A 75 4.29 -3.16 -7.58
CA GLY A 75 5.15 -2.63 -8.63
C GLY A 75 6.59 -2.32 -8.20
N TRP A 76 6.99 -2.72 -7.00
CA TRP A 76 8.39 -2.65 -6.54
C TRP A 76 9.20 -3.89 -6.95
N ILE A 77 8.54 -5.02 -7.20
CA ILE A 77 9.02 -6.08 -8.12
C ILE A 77 8.39 -5.81 -9.48
N LYS A 78 9.16 -5.94 -10.57
CA LYS A 78 8.72 -5.56 -11.93
C LYS A 78 8.87 -6.69 -12.94
N ASP A 79 8.92 -7.92 -12.43
CA ASP A 79 9.16 -9.13 -13.20
C ASP A 79 7.92 -9.49 -14.02
N VAL A 80 6.73 -9.24 -13.45
CA VAL A 80 5.42 -9.43 -14.09
C VAL A 80 4.62 -8.12 -14.01
N LYS A 81 4.01 -7.71 -15.13
CA LYS A 81 3.25 -6.44 -15.23
C LYS A 81 1.80 -6.63 -15.64
N ASP A 82 1.50 -7.70 -16.38
CA ASP A 82 0.13 -7.96 -16.81
C ASP A 82 -0.75 -8.30 -15.60
N PRO A 83 -1.92 -7.65 -15.42
CA PRO A 83 -2.77 -7.90 -14.26
C PRO A 83 -3.25 -9.34 -14.12
N LYS A 84 -3.51 -10.05 -15.22
CA LYS A 84 -3.94 -11.46 -15.19
C LYS A 84 -2.80 -12.36 -14.78
N GLU A 85 -1.59 -12.11 -15.29
CA GLU A 85 -0.40 -12.84 -14.87
C GLU A 85 -0.07 -12.59 -13.39
N ILE A 86 -0.29 -11.36 -12.89
CA ILE A 86 -0.17 -11.07 -11.45
C ILE A 86 -1.21 -11.86 -10.65
N THR A 87 -2.49 -11.88 -11.07
CA THR A 87 -3.52 -12.71 -10.44
C THR A 87 -3.10 -14.19 -10.40
N ALA A 88 -2.53 -14.72 -11.49
CA ALA A 88 -2.05 -16.11 -11.54
C ALA A 88 -0.94 -16.41 -10.52
N LEU A 89 -0.11 -15.42 -10.16
CA LEU A 89 0.87 -15.58 -9.07
C LEU A 89 0.18 -15.76 -7.71
N PHE A 90 -0.89 -15.01 -7.44
CA PHE A 90 -1.69 -15.17 -6.22
C PHE A 90 -2.41 -16.52 -6.21
N GLU A 91 -3.01 -16.94 -7.32
CA GLU A 91 -3.66 -18.26 -7.44
C GLU A 91 -2.67 -19.40 -7.16
N LYS A 92 -1.43 -19.29 -7.65
CA LYS A 92 -0.36 -20.26 -7.35
C LYS A 92 0.01 -20.28 -5.86
N ALA A 93 0.11 -19.12 -5.21
CA ALA A 93 0.37 -19.04 -3.78
C ALA A 93 -0.79 -19.61 -2.95
N ALA A 94 -2.04 -19.31 -3.34
CA ALA A 94 -3.25 -19.84 -2.72
C ALA A 94 -3.34 -21.36 -2.85
N ALA A 95 -3.03 -21.92 -4.03
CA ALA A 95 -2.98 -23.36 -4.26
C ALA A 95 -1.92 -24.08 -3.41
N LYS A 96 -0.89 -23.36 -2.96
CA LYS A 96 0.11 -23.86 -1.99
C LYS A 96 -0.28 -23.64 -0.53
N GLY A 97 -1.45 -23.08 -0.25
CA GLY A 97 -1.98 -22.88 1.10
C GLY A 97 -1.79 -21.49 1.68
N SER A 98 -1.44 -20.47 0.89
CA SER A 98 -1.40 -19.09 1.41
C SER A 98 -2.81 -18.58 1.70
N MET A 99 -3.13 -18.39 2.98
CA MET A 99 -4.39 -17.76 3.41
C MET A 99 -4.47 -16.31 2.93
N ASP A 100 -3.38 -15.55 3.02
CA ASP A 100 -3.33 -14.17 2.55
C ASP A 100 -3.63 -14.05 1.04
N ALA A 101 -3.16 -15.01 0.22
CA ALA A 101 -3.49 -15.03 -1.20
C ALA A 101 -4.99 -15.30 -1.43
N ASN A 102 -5.59 -16.26 -0.71
CA ASN A 102 -7.03 -16.53 -0.77
C ASN A 102 -7.85 -15.29 -0.41
N ILE A 103 -7.47 -14.61 0.67
CA ILE A 103 -8.11 -13.36 1.13
C ILE A 103 -8.04 -12.29 0.03
N LEU A 104 -6.86 -12.05 -0.56
CA LEU A 104 -6.71 -11.00 -1.56
C LEU A 104 -7.36 -11.33 -2.91
N LEU A 105 -7.50 -12.61 -3.26
CA LEU A 105 -8.28 -13.06 -4.43
C LEU A 105 -9.78 -12.83 -4.22
N ALA A 106 -10.32 -13.21 -3.06
CA ALA A 106 -11.73 -12.95 -2.73
C ALA A 106 -12.02 -11.44 -2.67
N LEU A 107 -11.08 -10.66 -2.13
CA LEU A 107 -11.18 -9.21 -2.12
C LEU A 107 -11.15 -8.61 -3.53
N GLN A 108 -10.27 -9.12 -4.41
CA GLN A 108 -10.22 -8.71 -5.82
C GLN A 108 -11.56 -8.92 -6.51
N GLU A 109 -12.18 -10.10 -6.32
CA GLU A 109 -13.49 -10.40 -6.87
C GLU A 109 -14.54 -9.42 -6.36
N ALA A 110 -14.60 -9.20 -5.04
CA ALA A 110 -15.55 -8.29 -4.43
C ALA A 110 -15.42 -6.88 -5.03
N SER A 111 -14.20 -6.35 -5.06
CA SER A 111 -13.94 -4.97 -5.51
C SER A 111 -13.90 -4.80 -7.02
N SER A 112 -13.98 -5.88 -7.79
CA SER A 112 -13.69 -5.88 -9.23
C SER A 112 -12.35 -5.18 -9.54
N ASP A 113 -11.35 -5.44 -8.70
CA ASP A 113 -10.01 -4.93 -8.90
C ASP A 113 -9.33 -5.63 -10.08
N PRO A 114 -8.55 -4.90 -10.91
CA PRO A 114 -7.86 -5.52 -12.05
C PRO A 114 -6.80 -6.54 -11.60
N LYS A 115 -6.29 -6.43 -10.37
CA LYS A 115 -5.33 -7.35 -9.74
C LYS A 115 -5.47 -7.32 -8.20
N PRO A 116 -5.09 -8.38 -7.46
CA PRO A 116 -5.10 -8.41 -6.00
C PRO A 116 -4.11 -7.42 -5.37
N GLY A 117 -4.23 -7.15 -4.06
CA GLY A 117 -3.18 -6.46 -3.29
C GLY A 117 -3.19 -4.93 -3.28
N ARG A 118 -4.21 -4.28 -3.86
CA ARG A 118 -4.42 -2.83 -3.73
C ARG A 118 -4.99 -2.45 -2.37
N LEU A 119 -4.23 -2.57 -1.29
CA LEU A 119 -4.74 -2.42 0.08
C LEU A 119 -4.86 -0.96 0.56
N ASP A 120 -4.41 -0.02 -0.25
CA ASP A 120 -4.32 1.43 0.02
C ASP A 120 -5.59 2.22 -0.36
N TYR A 121 -6.65 1.53 -0.77
CA TYR A 121 -7.89 2.16 -1.21
C TYR A 121 -9.12 1.46 -0.64
N LEU A 122 -10.06 2.28 -0.16
CA LEU A 122 -11.42 1.86 0.19
C LEU A 122 -12.00 0.93 -0.88
N LYS A 123 -12.54 -0.19 -0.41
CA LYS A 123 -13.10 -1.22 -1.28
C LYS A 123 -14.56 -0.93 -1.56
N SER A 124 -14.91 -1.04 -2.84
CA SER A 124 -16.27 -0.80 -3.29
C SER A 124 -16.63 -1.74 -4.43
N PRO A 125 -17.93 -1.94 -4.71
CA PRO A 125 -18.40 -2.81 -5.79
C PRO A 125 -17.96 -2.41 -7.20
N ARG A 126 -17.47 -1.17 -7.41
CA ARG A 126 -17.17 -0.59 -8.74
C ARG A 126 -18.27 -0.78 -9.78
N GLY A 127 -19.52 -0.70 -9.34
CA GLY A 127 -20.69 -0.91 -10.19
C GLY A 127 -21.06 -2.37 -10.47
N ASN A 128 -20.27 -3.36 -10.01
CA ASN A 128 -20.59 -4.78 -10.13
C ASN A 128 -21.04 -5.37 -8.79
N ILE A 129 -22.34 -5.24 -8.51
CA ILE A 129 -22.93 -5.69 -7.24
C ILE A 129 -22.93 -7.22 -7.11
N ALA A 130 -23.09 -7.94 -8.21
CA ALA A 130 -23.04 -9.40 -8.18
C ALA A 130 -21.66 -9.92 -7.77
N ALA A 131 -20.59 -9.34 -8.33
CA ALA A 131 -19.22 -9.68 -7.93
C ALA A 131 -18.92 -9.25 -6.49
N TRP A 132 -19.41 -8.08 -6.07
CA TRP A 132 -19.32 -7.63 -4.68
C TRP A 132 -19.89 -8.67 -3.71
N GLU A 133 -21.14 -9.09 -3.91
CA GLU A 133 -21.77 -10.08 -3.03
C GLU A 133 -21.08 -11.45 -3.08
N SER A 134 -20.69 -11.92 -4.28
CA SER A 134 -19.98 -13.21 -4.44
C SER A 134 -18.62 -13.19 -3.75
N GLY A 135 -17.84 -12.13 -3.94
CA GLY A 135 -16.52 -11.97 -3.33
C GLY A 135 -16.62 -11.82 -1.82
N LEU A 136 -17.58 -11.04 -1.30
CA LEU A 136 -17.82 -10.93 0.13
C LEU A 136 -18.26 -12.25 0.77
N ALA A 137 -19.08 -13.06 0.09
CA ALA A 137 -19.48 -14.38 0.57
C ALA A 137 -18.29 -15.35 0.67
N LYS A 138 -17.31 -15.25 -0.25
CA LYS A 138 -16.05 -16.00 -0.18
C LYS A 138 -15.12 -15.46 0.89
N LEU A 139 -15.07 -14.14 1.05
CA LEU A 139 -14.14 -13.45 1.94
C LEU A 139 -14.51 -13.59 3.41
N LEU A 140 -15.81 -13.54 3.74
CA LEU A 140 -16.28 -13.59 5.13
C LEU A 140 -15.74 -14.81 5.92
N PRO A 141 -15.86 -16.07 5.45
CA PRO A 141 -15.31 -17.20 6.19
C PRO A 141 -13.79 -17.17 6.29
N LEU A 142 -13.07 -16.64 5.29
CA LEU A 142 -11.61 -16.49 5.36
C LEU A 142 -11.21 -15.51 6.47
N LEU A 143 -11.93 -14.39 6.61
CA LEU A 143 -11.63 -13.40 7.65
C LEU A 143 -12.03 -13.83 9.06
N GLN A 144 -12.92 -14.81 9.18
CA GLN A 144 -13.23 -15.45 10.47
C GLN A 144 -12.06 -16.32 10.96
N GLU A 145 -11.25 -16.87 10.04
CA GLU A 145 -10.05 -17.64 10.36
C GLU A 145 -8.81 -16.74 10.49
N GLN A 146 -8.63 -15.81 9.55
CA GLN A 146 -7.54 -14.84 9.54
C GLN A 146 -8.07 -13.46 9.13
N CYS A 147 -8.27 -12.59 10.13
CA CYS A 147 -8.89 -11.27 9.94
C CYS A 147 -8.01 -10.24 9.20
N TYR A 148 -6.77 -10.59 8.85
CA TYR A 148 -5.79 -9.70 8.23
C TYR A 148 -5.12 -10.31 6.99
N ALA A 149 -4.53 -9.45 6.17
CA ALA A 149 -3.53 -9.84 5.17
C ALA A 149 -2.18 -9.20 5.49
N ARG A 150 -1.10 -9.93 5.23
CA ARG A 150 0.29 -9.47 5.46
C ARG A 150 0.82 -8.66 4.29
N ARG A 151 1.75 -7.76 4.54
CA ARG A 151 2.44 -6.98 3.50
C ARG A 151 3.85 -6.65 3.95
N LEU A 152 4.79 -6.61 3.01
CA LEU A 152 6.13 -6.09 3.30
C LEU A 152 6.09 -4.56 3.27
N THR A 153 6.38 -3.93 4.40
CA THR A 153 6.33 -2.47 4.56
C THR A 153 7.69 -1.95 5.03
N THR A 154 7.99 -0.70 4.71
CA THR A 154 9.21 -0.03 5.16
C THR A 154 9.04 0.60 6.54
N GLY A 155 8.15 0.06 7.38
CA GLY A 155 7.84 0.67 8.67
C GLY A 155 6.94 1.90 8.56
N ASP A 156 6.85 2.65 9.65
CA ASP A 156 6.12 3.93 9.70
C ASP A 156 7.08 5.13 9.76
N LEU A 157 6.54 6.34 9.95
CA LEU A 157 7.34 7.57 10.01
C LEU A 157 8.27 7.64 11.22
N PHE A 158 7.99 6.89 12.28
CA PHE A 158 8.73 6.91 13.54
C PHE A 158 9.72 5.73 13.64
N ASP A 159 9.40 4.62 13.00
CA ASP A 159 10.27 3.44 12.87
C ASP A 159 10.27 2.92 11.43
N PRO A 160 11.10 3.49 10.54
CA PRO A 160 11.12 3.18 9.11
C PRO A 160 11.91 1.90 8.79
N ARG A 161 11.79 0.87 9.62
CA ARG A 161 12.48 -0.40 9.43
C ARG A 161 11.66 -1.36 8.56
N PRO A 162 12.31 -2.16 7.69
CA PRO A 162 11.61 -3.12 6.86
C PRO A 162 10.98 -4.22 7.73
N GLN A 163 9.69 -4.46 7.55
CA GLN A 163 8.92 -5.39 8.37
C GLN A 163 7.80 -6.10 7.61
N GLU A 164 7.26 -7.17 8.20
CA GLU A 164 5.94 -7.68 7.86
C GLU A 164 4.86 -6.86 8.61
N GLY A 165 4.08 -6.09 7.86
CA GLY A 165 2.92 -5.36 8.37
C GLY A 165 1.61 -6.11 8.12
N TYR A 166 0.57 -5.77 8.89
CA TYR A 166 -0.74 -6.41 8.85
C TYR A 166 -1.83 -5.40 8.50
N TYR A 167 -2.76 -5.81 7.64
CA TYR A 167 -3.88 -4.98 7.18
C TYR A 167 -5.19 -5.69 7.48
N SER A 168 -6.07 -5.05 8.25
CA SER A 168 -7.43 -5.54 8.43
C SER A 168 -8.23 -5.32 7.14
N ILE A 169 -8.66 -6.42 6.52
CA ILE A 169 -9.45 -6.35 5.29
C ILE A 169 -10.88 -5.91 5.57
N ALA A 170 -11.40 -6.24 6.76
CA ALA A 170 -12.74 -5.84 7.15
C ALA A 170 -12.86 -4.31 7.31
N GLY A 171 -11.78 -3.65 7.74
CA GLY A 171 -11.66 -2.18 7.82
C GLY A 171 -11.92 -1.47 6.50
N GLU A 172 -11.63 -2.13 5.38
CA GLU A 172 -11.85 -1.60 4.03
C GLU A 172 -13.28 -1.83 3.51
N ILE A 173 -14.09 -2.64 4.21
CA ILE A 173 -15.39 -3.13 3.75
C ILE A 173 -16.54 -2.52 4.55
N TRP A 174 -16.45 -2.53 5.89
CA TRP A 174 -17.54 -2.08 6.75
C TRP A 174 -18.01 -0.63 6.47
N PRO A 175 -17.14 0.34 6.05
CA PRO A 175 -17.60 1.70 5.74
C PRO A 175 -18.62 1.73 4.58
N THR A 176 -18.52 0.80 3.63
CA THR A 176 -19.49 0.69 2.52
C THR A 176 -20.91 0.41 3.03
N PHE A 177 -21.06 -0.35 4.12
CA PHE A 177 -22.37 -0.65 4.73
C PHE A 177 -22.86 0.45 5.68
N ARG A 178 -21.94 1.22 6.28
CA ARG A 178 -22.28 2.42 7.09
C ARG A 178 -22.81 3.54 6.20
N ASP A 179 -22.09 3.84 5.13
CA ASP A 179 -22.32 5.03 4.31
C ASP A 179 -23.27 4.76 3.15
N GLY A 180 -23.35 3.50 2.71
CA GLY A 180 -23.93 3.12 1.43
C GLY A 180 -22.99 3.45 0.27
N HIS A 181 -23.17 2.77 -0.86
CA HIS A 181 -22.37 3.00 -2.06
C HIS A 181 -23.21 3.66 -3.15
N HIS A 182 -22.73 4.79 -3.67
CA HIS A 182 -23.33 5.49 -4.81
C HIS A 182 -22.36 5.51 -5.98
N THR A 183 -22.90 5.44 -7.19
CA THR A 183 -22.14 5.62 -8.44
C THR A 183 -22.82 6.69 -9.29
N GLN A 184 -22.04 7.51 -9.98
CA GLN A 184 -22.59 8.46 -10.94
C GLN A 184 -23.02 7.75 -12.22
N SER A 185 -24.22 8.04 -12.71
CA SER A 185 -24.71 7.57 -14.00
C SER A 185 -24.05 8.31 -15.16
N ASN A 186 -24.22 7.82 -16.39
CA ASN A 186 -23.74 8.51 -17.60
C ASN A 186 -24.38 9.90 -17.80
N GLN A 187 -25.48 10.19 -17.10
CA GLN A 187 -26.19 11.47 -17.13
C GLN A 187 -25.80 12.39 -15.97
N GLY A 188 -24.84 11.98 -15.13
CA GLY A 188 -24.35 12.78 -14.00
C GLY A 188 -25.14 12.59 -12.69
N GLU A 189 -26.19 11.78 -12.69
CA GLU A 189 -27.01 11.52 -11.49
C GLU A 189 -26.37 10.50 -10.55
N TRP A 190 -26.46 10.73 -9.24
CA TRP A 190 -25.99 9.78 -8.24
C TRP A 190 -27.03 8.68 -8.00
N VAL A 191 -26.63 7.44 -8.28
CA VAL A 191 -27.48 6.25 -8.09
C VAL A 191 -26.95 5.43 -6.92
N LEU A 192 -27.80 5.19 -5.92
CA LEU A 192 -27.50 4.27 -4.82
C LEU A 192 -27.42 2.83 -5.37
N LYS A 193 -26.29 2.18 -5.14
CA LYS A 193 -26.01 0.80 -5.58
C LYS A 193 -25.99 -0.19 -4.42
N VAL A 194 -25.45 0.21 -3.27
CA VAL A 194 -25.50 -0.58 -2.03
C VAL A 194 -26.17 0.28 -0.96
N PRO A 195 -27.37 -0.07 -0.47
CA PRO A 195 -27.98 0.66 0.62
C PRO A 195 -27.18 0.46 1.91
N LYS A 196 -27.33 1.41 2.83
CA LYS A 196 -26.85 1.24 4.20
C LYS A 196 -27.44 -0.04 4.79
N ASN A 197 -26.62 -0.80 5.50
CA ASN A 197 -27.05 -2.05 6.13
C ASN A 197 -26.37 -2.19 7.51
N PRO A 198 -27.06 -1.80 8.60
CA PRO A 198 -26.49 -1.85 9.94
C PRO A 198 -26.10 -3.25 10.40
N GLU A 199 -26.83 -4.28 9.99
CA GLU A 199 -26.53 -5.67 10.35
C GLU A 199 -25.23 -6.14 9.70
N ARG A 200 -25.06 -5.89 8.39
CA ARG A 200 -23.81 -6.20 7.69
C ARG A 200 -22.67 -5.34 8.18
N GLN A 201 -22.90 -4.04 8.40
CA GLN A 201 -21.89 -3.15 8.98
C GLN A 201 -21.33 -3.76 10.25
N LYS A 202 -22.20 -4.13 11.20
CA LYS A 202 -21.80 -4.70 12.47
C LYS A 202 -20.94 -5.96 12.30
N ILE A 203 -21.31 -6.87 11.40
CA ILE A 203 -20.52 -8.09 11.15
C ILE A 203 -19.08 -7.76 10.74
N TRP A 204 -18.89 -6.86 9.78
CA TRP A 204 -17.55 -6.51 9.29
C TRP A 204 -16.78 -5.65 10.29
N GLU A 205 -17.45 -4.69 10.93
CA GLU A 205 -16.87 -3.83 11.97
C GLU A 205 -16.44 -4.65 13.19
N ASP A 206 -17.20 -5.68 13.58
CA ASP A 206 -16.83 -6.58 14.67
C ASP A 206 -15.57 -7.40 14.31
N ILE A 207 -15.41 -7.86 13.06
CA ILE A 207 -14.18 -8.52 12.60
C ILE A 207 -12.99 -7.57 12.67
N ASP A 208 -13.17 -6.34 12.19
CA ASP A 208 -12.12 -5.30 12.17
C ASP A 208 -11.66 -4.94 13.60
N ASN A 209 -12.60 -4.58 14.47
CA ASN A 209 -12.34 -4.16 15.85
C ASN A 209 -11.72 -5.26 16.71
N ASN A 210 -12.05 -6.52 16.44
CA ASN A 210 -11.50 -7.66 17.17
C ASN A 210 -10.28 -8.29 16.48
N CYS A 211 -9.81 -7.72 15.37
CA CYS A 211 -8.68 -8.26 14.65
C CYS A 211 -7.39 -8.06 15.44
N LYS A 212 -6.82 -9.17 15.92
CA LYS A 212 -5.56 -9.16 16.65
C LYS A 212 -4.42 -9.44 15.68
N PHE A 213 -3.59 -8.42 15.46
CA PHE A 213 -2.37 -8.59 14.69
C PHE A 213 -1.31 -9.33 15.52
N PRO A 214 -0.52 -10.20 14.90
CA PRO A 214 0.68 -10.73 15.53
C PRO A 214 1.68 -9.61 15.85
N PRO A 215 2.69 -9.88 16.69
CA PRO A 215 3.80 -8.96 16.91
C PRO A 215 4.53 -8.61 15.61
N ASP A 216 5.11 -7.41 15.57
CA ASP A 216 5.90 -6.95 14.43
C ASP A 216 7.12 -7.84 14.19
N VAL A 217 7.37 -8.15 12.91
CA VAL A 217 8.51 -8.94 12.47
C VAL A 217 9.48 -8.03 11.72
N TRP A 218 10.57 -7.65 12.39
CA TRP A 218 11.63 -6.79 11.82
C TRP A 218 12.58 -7.60 10.95
N LEU A 219 12.57 -7.33 9.64
CA LEU A 219 13.30 -8.12 8.65
C LEU A 219 14.78 -7.77 8.58
N ASP A 220 15.16 -6.57 9.02
CA ASP A 220 16.56 -6.13 9.06
C ASP A 220 17.38 -6.84 10.14
N THR A 221 16.73 -7.41 11.16
CA THR A 221 17.36 -8.21 12.22
C THR A 221 17.18 -9.72 12.05
N LEU A 222 16.18 -10.15 11.27
CA LEU A 222 15.81 -11.56 11.14
C LEU A 222 16.91 -12.45 10.54
N TYR A 223 17.80 -11.87 9.75
CA TYR A 223 18.87 -12.56 9.03
C TYR A 223 20.28 -12.20 9.51
N ARG A 224 20.38 -11.57 10.68
CA ARG A 224 21.68 -11.28 11.31
C ARG A 224 22.00 -12.46 12.23
N ASP A 225 23.02 -13.23 11.87
CA ASP A 225 23.65 -14.22 12.76
C ASP A 225 24.36 -13.53 13.93
#